data_AF-A0AAD6W934-F1
#
_entry.id   AF-A0AAD6W934-F1
#
_cell.length_a   1.000
_cell.length_b   1.000
_cell.length_c   1.000
_cell.angle_alpha   90.00
_cell.angle_beta   90.00
_cell.angle_gamma   90.00
#
_symmetry.space_group_name_H-M   'P 1'
#
loop_
_entity.id
_entity.type
_entity.pdbx_description
1 polymer ?
#
loop_
_entity_poly.entity_id
_entity_poly.type
_entity_poly.pdbx_seq_one_letter_code
_entity_poly.pdbx_strand_id
1 'polypeptide(L)'
;MAKLVSFLTLLSFALYMVGTAGSASSPTDFIKSSCKATRYPELCVGCLSGYASVIQRNMTKVRGIKPREYQAAKDCIENMGDSVDRLSQSVRELGHTGRAVGRDFLWHVSNVQTWVSAALTDENTCLDGFAGHLMDGNVKVAIKRRINNVAQVTSNALALVDRFASRHRARNP
;
A
#
# COMPACT_ATOMS: atom_id res chain seq x y z
N MET A 1 51.20 33.69 -29.89
CA MET A 1 51.57 32.66 -28.89
C MET A 1 50.68 32.70 -27.66
N ALA A 2 50.65 33.77 -26.85
CA ALA A 2 49.86 33.84 -25.59
C ALA A 2 48.35 33.59 -25.75
N LYS A 3 47.72 34.11 -26.82
CA LYS A 3 46.27 33.89 -27.08
C LYS A 3 45.92 32.44 -27.42
N LEU A 4 46.85 31.68 -28.02
CA LEU A 4 46.65 30.27 -28.37
C LEU A 4 46.72 29.38 -27.12
N VAL A 5 47.61 29.71 -26.19
CA VAL A 5 47.77 29.01 -24.91
C VAL A 5 46.52 29.20 -24.04
N SER A 6 46.00 30.43 -23.91
CA SER A 6 44.75 30.67 -23.19
C SER A 6 43.55 29.93 -23.79
N PHE A 7 43.48 29.84 -25.12
CA PHE A 7 42.38 29.13 -25.79
C PHE A 7 42.45 27.62 -25.53
N LEU A 8 43.65 27.02 -25.59
CA LEU A 8 43.87 25.60 -25.29
C LEU A 8 43.59 25.26 -23.81
N THR A 9 43.95 26.15 -22.87
CA THR A 9 43.63 25.96 -21.46
C THR A 9 42.12 26.01 -21.20
N LEU A 10 41.41 26.95 -21.84
CA LEU A 10 39.95 27.05 -21.72
C LEU A 10 39.24 25.85 -22.35
N LEU A 11 39.73 25.36 -23.48
CA LEU A 11 39.22 24.13 -24.10
C LEU A 11 39.44 22.90 -23.22
N SER A 12 40.62 22.77 -22.59
CA SER A 12 40.89 21.67 -21.66
C SER A 12 39.99 21.74 -20.42
N PHE A 13 39.72 22.95 -19.89
CA PHE A 13 38.82 23.15 -18.76
C PHE A 13 37.36 22.87 -19.14
N ALA A 14 36.93 23.30 -20.32
CA ALA A 14 35.59 22.99 -20.84
C ALA A 14 35.40 21.49 -21.08
N LEU A 15 36.40 20.79 -21.64
CA LEU A 15 36.38 19.34 -21.80
C LEU A 15 36.35 18.59 -20.45
N TYR A 16 37.00 19.13 -19.42
CA TYR A 16 36.94 18.60 -18.05
C TYR A 16 35.53 18.72 -17.45
N MET A 17 34.83 19.83 -17.71
CA MET A 17 33.44 20.05 -17.25
C MET A 17 32.39 19.28 -18.08
N VAL A 18 32.71 18.93 -19.34
CA VAL A 18 31.87 18.08 -20.21
C VAL A 18 32.01 16.58 -19.88
N GLY A 19 33.07 16.19 -19.16
CA GLY A 19 33.28 14.84 -18.63
C GLY A 19 32.29 14.40 -17.54
N THR A 20 31.42 15.30 -17.07
CA THR A 20 30.32 14.97 -16.14
C THR A 20 28.95 15.13 -16.80
N ALA A 21 28.79 14.68 -18.04
CA ALA A 21 27.47 14.48 -18.63
C ALA A 21 26.92 13.11 -18.20
N GLY A 22 25.97 13.14 -17.24
CA GLY A 22 25.10 12.01 -16.91
C GLY A 22 25.45 11.29 -15.61
N SER A 23 25.28 11.94 -14.46
CA SER A 23 25.11 11.17 -13.21
C SER A 23 23.87 10.30 -13.35
N ALA A 24 24.06 9.00 -13.56
CA ALA A 24 23.04 8.02 -13.25
C ALA A 24 22.63 8.27 -11.79
N SER A 25 21.39 8.70 -11.56
CA SER A 25 20.88 9.01 -10.22
C SER A 25 21.21 7.86 -9.28
N SER A 26 21.98 8.11 -8.22
CA SER A 26 22.36 7.07 -7.27
C SER A 26 21.09 6.50 -6.61
N PRO A 27 21.00 5.18 -6.36
CA PRO A 27 19.84 4.57 -5.69
C PRO A 27 19.44 5.28 -4.39
N THR A 28 20.41 5.86 -3.70
CA THR A 28 20.20 6.59 -2.44
C THR A 28 19.68 8.02 -2.62
N ASP A 29 19.80 8.62 -3.81
CA ASP A 29 19.41 10.02 -4.03
C ASP A 29 17.91 10.21 -3.88
N PHE A 30 17.14 9.22 -4.34
CA PHE A 30 15.70 9.19 -4.12
C PHE A 30 15.36 9.13 -2.63
N ILE A 31 16.02 8.24 -1.87
CA ILE A 31 15.80 8.12 -0.41
C ILE A 31 16.14 9.43 0.28
N LYS A 32 17.29 10.03 -0.02
CA LYS A 32 17.69 11.33 0.54
C LYS A 32 16.67 12.41 0.25
N SER A 33 16.11 12.44 -0.96
CA SER A 33 15.06 13.39 -1.35
C SER A 33 13.77 13.14 -0.56
N SER A 34 13.26 11.91 -0.54
CA SER A 34 12.01 11.56 0.16
C SER A 34 12.11 11.74 1.67
N CYS A 35 13.25 11.38 2.27
CA CYS A 35 13.47 11.51 3.72
C CYS A 35 13.45 12.97 4.20
N LYS A 36 13.66 13.98 3.33
CA LYS A 36 13.52 15.40 3.69
C LYS A 36 12.11 15.78 4.13
N ALA A 37 11.08 15.06 3.67
CA ALA A 37 9.70 15.27 4.08
C ALA A 37 9.39 14.66 5.46
N THR A 38 10.34 13.91 6.04
CA THR A 38 10.14 13.24 7.33
C THR A 38 10.65 14.10 8.49
N ARG A 39 10.10 13.87 9.68
CA ARG A 39 10.52 14.55 10.91
C ARG A 39 11.95 14.20 11.35
N TYR A 40 12.48 13.05 10.92
CA TYR A 40 13.82 12.55 11.26
C TYR A 40 14.59 12.10 10.01
N PRO A 41 15.08 13.04 9.17
CA PRO A 41 15.68 12.71 7.88
C PRO A 41 16.91 11.80 7.96
N GLU A 42 17.80 12.03 8.94
CA GLU A 42 19.02 11.23 9.08
C GLU A 42 18.73 9.77 9.45
N LEU A 43 17.79 9.55 10.39
CA LEU A 43 17.36 8.20 10.77
C LEU A 43 16.67 7.50 9.60
N CYS A 44 15.81 8.22 8.86
CA CYS A 44 15.17 7.72 7.65
C CYS A 44 16.19 7.25 6.61
N VAL A 45 17.21 8.07 6.32
CA VAL A 45 18.26 7.73 5.35
C VAL A 45 19.10 6.55 5.83
N GLY A 46 19.51 6.54 7.11
CA GLY A 46 20.27 5.45 7.70
C GLY A 46 19.55 4.10 7.60
N CYS A 47 18.26 4.07 7.92
CA CYS A 47 17.43 2.87 7.83
C CYS A 47 17.21 2.40 6.39
N LEU A 48 16.98 3.32 5.45
CA LEU A 48 16.53 2.98 4.09
C LEU A 48 17.68 2.79 3.10
N SER A 49 18.88 3.30 3.38
CA SER A 49 20.02 3.23 2.43
C SER A 49 20.40 1.80 2.06
N GLY A 50 20.30 0.83 2.98
CA GLY A 50 20.53 -0.59 2.70
C GLY A 50 19.53 -1.19 1.70
N TYR A 51 18.37 -0.56 1.52
CA TYR A 51 17.30 -0.98 0.61
C TYR A 51 17.23 -0.15 -0.67
N ALA A 52 18.20 0.75 -0.89
CA ALA A 52 18.17 1.74 -1.97
C ALA A 52 17.98 1.14 -3.36
N SER A 53 18.64 0.03 -3.68
CA SER A 53 18.52 -0.65 -4.97
C SER A 53 17.13 -1.27 -5.19
N VAL A 54 16.50 -1.78 -4.13
CA VAL A 54 15.14 -2.33 -4.17
C VAL A 54 14.11 -1.22 -4.31
N ILE A 55 14.28 -0.13 -3.54
CA ILE A 55 13.43 1.06 -3.59
C ILE A 55 13.51 1.70 -4.98
N GLN A 56 14.72 1.89 -5.53
CA GLN A 56 14.91 2.47 -6.86
C GLN A 56 14.28 1.60 -7.97
N ARG A 57 14.46 0.28 -7.93
CA ARG A 57 13.86 -0.66 -8.90
C ARG A 57 12.33 -0.67 -8.88
N ASN A 58 11.73 -0.46 -7.70
CA ASN A 58 10.28 -0.34 -7.60
C ASN A 58 9.81 1.08 -7.98
N MET A 59 10.60 2.11 -7.70
CA MET A 59 10.31 3.49 -8.10
C MET A 59 10.33 3.71 -9.62
N THR A 60 11.18 3.00 -10.36
CA THR A 60 11.12 3.03 -11.83
C THR A 60 9.82 2.45 -12.38
N LYS A 61 9.11 1.61 -11.61
CA LYS A 61 7.75 1.15 -11.93
C LYS A 61 6.66 2.16 -11.51
N VAL A 62 6.96 3.06 -10.57
CA VAL A 62 6.08 4.17 -10.16
C VAL A 62 6.17 5.34 -11.15
N ARG A 63 7.31 5.51 -11.84
CA ARG A 63 7.44 6.43 -12.98
C ARG A 63 6.52 5.98 -14.11
N GLY A 64 5.36 6.61 -14.22
CA GLY A 64 4.32 6.28 -15.20
C GLY A 64 2.92 6.15 -14.60
N ILE A 65 2.78 6.20 -13.27
CA ILE A 65 1.47 6.30 -12.62
C ILE A 65 0.90 7.70 -12.85
N LYS A 66 -0.32 7.77 -13.36
CA LYS A 66 -1.01 9.06 -13.54
C LYS A 66 -1.38 9.64 -12.16
N PRO A 67 -1.40 10.97 -11.95
CA PRO A 67 -1.81 11.55 -10.67
C PRO A 67 -3.15 11.04 -10.14
N ARG A 68 -4.11 10.79 -11.03
CA ARG A 68 -5.42 10.22 -10.70
C ARG A 68 -5.34 8.76 -10.23
N GLU A 69 -4.51 7.93 -10.88
CA GLU A 69 -4.28 6.54 -10.48
C GLU A 69 -3.56 6.47 -9.13
N TYR A 70 -2.62 7.41 -8.88
CA TYR A 70 -1.93 7.53 -7.60
C TYR A 70 -2.90 7.89 -6.48
N GLN A 71 -3.78 8.88 -6.68
CA GLN A 71 -4.77 9.27 -5.68
C GLN A 71 -5.71 8.10 -5.37
N ALA A 72 -6.27 7.43 -6.37
CA ALA A 72 -7.12 6.26 -6.14
C ALA A 72 -6.38 5.12 -5.44
N ALA A 73 -5.07 4.96 -5.69
CA ALA A 73 -4.27 3.97 -4.98
C ALA A 73 -4.05 4.35 -3.52
N LYS A 74 -3.89 5.64 -3.21
CA LYS A 74 -3.82 6.15 -1.84
C LYS A 74 -5.13 5.91 -1.09
N ASP A 75 -6.26 6.26 -1.70
CA ASP A 75 -7.60 6.06 -1.12
C ASP A 75 -7.86 4.56 -0.90
N CYS A 76 -7.44 3.70 -1.83
CA CYS A 76 -7.52 2.26 -1.65
C CYS A 76 -6.65 1.76 -0.47
N ILE A 77 -5.44 2.29 -0.30
CA ILE A 77 -4.58 1.92 0.84
C ILE A 77 -5.25 2.30 2.17
N GLU A 78 -5.92 3.46 2.21
CA GLU A 78 -6.71 3.89 3.39
C GLU A 78 -7.86 2.91 3.67
N ASN A 79 -8.68 2.59 2.68
CA ASN A 79 -9.76 1.59 2.82
C ASN A 79 -9.22 0.22 3.27
N MET A 80 -8.06 -0.20 2.77
CA MET A 80 -7.46 -1.46 3.20
C MET A 80 -6.94 -1.41 4.63
N GLY A 81 -6.49 -0.24 5.12
CA GLY A 81 -6.20 -0.01 6.53
C GLY A 81 -7.45 -0.21 7.39
N ASP A 82 -8.57 0.40 6.97
CA ASP A 82 -9.86 0.24 7.65
C ASP A 82 -10.31 -1.23 7.67
N SER A 83 -10.22 -1.95 6.55
CA SER A 83 -10.54 -3.39 6.48
C SER A 83 -9.73 -4.19 7.51
N VAL A 84 -8.42 -3.94 7.62
CA VAL A 84 -7.56 -4.60 8.61
C VAL A 84 -8.01 -4.30 10.05
N ASP A 85 -8.40 -3.05 10.34
CA ASP A 85 -8.89 -2.68 11.66
C ASP A 85 -10.22 -3.36 11.99
N ARG A 86 -11.15 -3.45 11.02
CA ARG A 86 -12.41 -4.20 11.17
C ARG A 86 -12.18 -5.68 11.41
N LEU A 87 -11.29 -6.31 10.64
CA LEU A 87 -10.93 -7.71 10.84
C LEU A 87 -10.25 -7.93 12.21
N SER A 88 -9.45 -6.98 12.66
CA SER A 88 -8.85 -7.05 14.01
C SER A 88 -9.90 -6.95 15.11
N GLN A 89 -10.93 -6.11 14.94
CA GLN A 89 -12.08 -6.03 15.84
C GLN A 89 -12.85 -7.35 15.87
N SER A 90 -13.10 -7.96 14.71
CA SER A 90 -13.82 -9.23 14.60
C SER A 90 -13.10 -10.38 15.30
N VAL A 91 -11.78 -10.47 15.18
CA VAL A 91 -10.97 -11.49 15.87
C VAL A 91 -11.02 -11.32 17.39
N ARG A 92 -10.92 -10.09 17.88
CA ARG A 92 -10.99 -9.80 19.32
C ARG A 92 -12.32 -10.25 19.92
N GLU A 93 -13.41 -9.88 19.27
CA GLU A 93 -14.76 -10.22 19.72
C GLU A 93 -15.08 -11.71 19.62
N LEU A 94 -14.58 -12.38 18.58
CA LEU A 94 -14.69 -13.82 18.47
C LEU A 94 -14.03 -14.50 19.69
N GLY A 95 -12.94 -13.95 20.22
CA GLY A 95 -12.32 -14.42 21.46
C GLY A 95 -13.23 -14.36 22.68
N HIS A 96 -14.23 -13.48 22.70
CA HIS A 96 -15.18 -13.34 23.79
C HIS A 96 -16.31 -14.39 23.73
N THR A 97 -16.52 -15.00 22.55
CA THR A 97 -17.59 -16.01 22.37
C THR A 97 -17.37 -17.30 23.15
N GLY A 98 -16.13 -17.65 23.50
CA GLY A 98 -15.81 -18.92 24.18
C GLY A 98 -16.35 -19.05 25.61
N ARG A 99 -16.77 -17.94 26.23
CA ARG A 99 -17.36 -17.91 27.59
C ARG A 99 -18.83 -17.46 27.57
N ALA A 100 -19.31 -16.98 26.43
CA ALA A 100 -20.63 -16.40 26.29
C ALA A 100 -21.70 -17.49 26.09
N VAL A 101 -22.90 -17.28 26.62
CA VAL A 101 -24.02 -18.22 26.50
C VAL A 101 -25.30 -17.51 26.07
N GLY A 102 -26.20 -18.24 25.40
CA GLY A 102 -27.50 -17.73 24.97
C GLY A 102 -27.40 -16.43 24.17
N ARG A 103 -28.08 -15.38 24.63
CA ARG A 103 -28.15 -14.07 23.94
C ARG A 103 -26.81 -13.33 23.88
N ASP A 104 -25.95 -13.51 24.88
CA ASP A 104 -24.63 -12.86 24.95
C ASP A 104 -23.71 -13.38 23.83
N PHE A 105 -23.73 -14.71 23.61
CA PHE A 105 -23.04 -15.33 22.48
C PHE A 105 -23.52 -14.77 21.15
N LEU A 106 -24.83 -14.66 20.97
CA LEU A 106 -25.42 -14.14 19.72
C LEU A 106 -25.04 -12.68 19.47
N TRP A 107 -24.95 -11.87 20.53
CA TRP A 107 -24.53 -10.47 20.43
C TRP A 107 -23.09 -10.37 19.93
N HIS A 108 -22.15 -11.09 20.55
CA HIS A 108 -20.76 -11.12 20.11
C HIS A 108 -20.60 -11.57 18.66
N VAL A 109 -21.28 -12.67 18.28
CA VAL A 109 -21.20 -13.16 16.90
C VAL A 109 -21.78 -12.15 15.89
N SER A 110 -22.84 -11.42 16.25
CA SER A 110 -23.40 -10.37 15.37
C SER A 110 -22.43 -9.20 15.16
N ASN A 111 -21.62 -8.85 16.17
CA ASN A 111 -20.57 -7.86 16.02
C ASN A 111 -19.46 -8.37 15.08
N VAL A 112 -19.05 -9.63 15.22
CA VAL A 112 -18.10 -10.28 14.30
C VAL A 112 -18.61 -10.20 12.85
N GLN A 113 -19.87 -10.58 12.61
CA GLN A 113 -20.50 -10.50 11.27
C GLN A 113 -20.49 -9.06 10.74
N THR A 114 -20.81 -8.09 11.58
CA THR A 114 -20.83 -6.66 11.21
C THR A 114 -19.46 -6.19 10.75
N TRP A 115 -18.40 -6.45 11.52
CA TRP A 115 -17.07 -5.99 11.13
C TRP A 115 -16.49 -6.73 9.93
N VAL A 116 -16.72 -8.04 9.79
CA VAL A 116 -16.28 -8.77 8.59
C VAL A 116 -17.01 -8.25 7.34
N SER A 117 -18.30 -7.91 7.45
CA SER A 117 -19.06 -7.30 6.36
C SER A 117 -18.60 -5.87 6.03
N ALA A 118 -18.19 -5.10 7.04
CA ALA A 118 -17.58 -3.79 6.85
C ALA A 118 -16.24 -3.90 6.12
N ALA A 119 -15.38 -4.84 6.50
CA ALA A 119 -14.11 -5.10 5.82
C ALA A 119 -14.29 -5.41 4.32
N LEU A 120 -15.29 -6.24 3.97
CA LEU A 120 -15.68 -6.49 2.57
C LEU A 120 -16.14 -5.22 1.84
N THR A 121 -16.84 -4.34 2.55
CA THR A 121 -17.31 -3.07 1.99
C THR A 121 -16.13 -2.15 1.70
N ASP A 122 -15.14 -2.08 2.59
CA ASP A 122 -13.94 -1.27 2.40
C ASP A 122 -13.11 -1.79 1.19
N GLU A 123 -12.97 -3.11 1.07
CA GLU A 123 -12.32 -3.77 -0.07
C GLU A 123 -13.04 -3.47 -1.39
N ASN A 124 -14.37 -3.57 -1.42
CA ASN A 124 -15.17 -3.21 -2.61
C ASN A 124 -15.08 -1.71 -2.92
N THR A 125 -15.09 -0.85 -1.91
CA THR A 125 -14.93 0.60 -2.09
C THR A 125 -13.57 0.94 -2.69
N CYS A 126 -12.49 0.23 -2.29
CA CYS A 126 -11.20 0.35 -2.97
C CYS A 126 -11.34 -0.01 -4.47
N LEU A 127 -12.03 -1.10 -4.81
CA LEU A 127 -12.21 -1.51 -6.21
C LEU A 127 -13.02 -0.50 -7.02
N ASP A 128 -14.03 0.12 -6.41
CA ASP A 128 -14.88 1.14 -7.01
C ASP A 128 -14.11 2.42 -7.32
N GLY A 129 -13.10 2.76 -6.51
CA GLY A 129 -12.15 3.85 -6.80
C GLY A 129 -11.43 3.70 -8.15
N PHE A 130 -11.36 2.48 -8.69
CA PHE A 130 -10.77 2.16 -9.99
C PHE A 130 -11.82 1.84 -11.07
N ALA A 131 -13.10 2.10 -10.82
CA ALA A 131 -14.15 1.94 -11.81
C ALA A 131 -13.98 2.94 -12.99
N GLY A 132 -14.55 2.59 -14.15
CA GLY A 132 -14.52 3.41 -15.35
C GLY A 132 -13.25 3.31 -16.20
N HIS A 133 -13.34 3.82 -17.43
CA HIS A 133 -12.32 3.71 -18.47
C HIS A 133 -11.11 4.63 -18.23
N LEU A 134 -11.30 5.75 -17.50
CA LEU A 134 -10.22 6.68 -17.15
C LEU A 134 -9.15 6.05 -16.24
N MET A 135 -9.49 4.94 -15.60
CA MET A 135 -8.59 4.15 -14.75
C MET A 135 -8.02 2.91 -15.46
N ASP A 136 -8.27 2.73 -16.75
CA ASP A 136 -7.76 1.59 -17.49
C ASP A 136 -6.22 1.65 -17.60
N GLY A 137 -5.59 0.56 -17.20
CA GLY A 137 -4.15 0.45 -17.15
C GLY A 137 -3.65 -0.58 -16.13
N ASN A 138 -2.32 -0.68 -16.04
CA ASN A 138 -1.64 -1.68 -15.21
C ASN A 138 -1.95 -1.53 -13.71
N VAL A 139 -2.16 -0.29 -13.23
CA VAL A 139 -2.46 -0.01 -11.82
C VAL A 139 -3.80 -0.65 -11.42
N LYS A 140 -4.87 -0.39 -12.19
CA LYS A 140 -6.19 -1.00 -11.98
C LYS A 140 -6.13 -2.52 -12.02
N VAL A 141 -5.44 -3.10 -12.99
CA VAL A 141 -5.28 -4.57 -13.11
C VAL A 141 -4.56 -5.15 -11.88
N ALA A 142 -3.49 -4.49 -11.43
CA ALA A 142 -2.72 -4.94 -10.28
C ALA A 142 -3.52 -4.85 -8.98
N ILE A 143 -4.23 -3.74 -8.75
CA ILE A 143 -5.06 -3.54 -7.55
C ILE A 143 -6.26 -4.49 -7.57
N LYS A 144 -7.01 -4.56 -8.68
CA LYS A 144 -8.15 -5.49 -8.81
C LYS A 144 -7.78 -6.93 -8.45
N ARG A 145 -6.65 -7.43 -8.97
CA ARG A 145 -6.20 -8.80 -8.66
C ARG A 145 -5.96 -9.00 -7.16
N ARG A 146 -5.28 -8.06 -6.52
CA ARG A 146 -4.93 -8.18 -5.10
C ARG A 146 -6.16 -8.08 -4.22
N ILE A 147 -6.99 -7.08 -4.45
CA ILE A 147 -8.14 -6.78 -3.58
C ILE A 147 -9.26 -7.81 -3.77
N ASN A 148 -9.49 -8.33 -4.98
CA ASN A 148 -10.40 -9.45 -5.18
C ASN A 148 -10.00 -10.70 -4.37
N ASN A 149 -8.70 -10.99 -4.26
CA ASN A 149 -8.24 -12.12 -3.44
C ASN A 149 -8.52 -11.88 -1.95
N VAL A 150 -8.33 -10.65 -1.47
CA VAL A 150 -8.66 -10.31 -0.08
C VAL A 150 -10.17 -10.47 0.14
N ALA A 151 -11.00 -9.89 -0.73
CA ALA A 151 -12.45 -10.01 -0.67
C ALA A 151 -12.96 -11.46 -0.69
N GLN A 152 -12.33 -12.34 -1.47
CA GLN A 152 -12.66 -13.76 -1.45
C GLN A 152 -12.37 -14.40 -0.09
N VAL A 153 -11.22 -14.10 0.51
CA VAL A 153 -10.86 -14.64 1.83
C VAL A 153 -11.76 -14.06 2.93
N THR A 154 -12.05 -12.75 2.88
CA THR A 154 -12.96 -12.09 3.82
C THR A 154 -14.38 -12.65 3.69
N SER A 155 -14.85 -12.92 2.47
CA SER A 155 -16.15 -13.58 2.21
C SER A 155 -16.19 -15.01 2.75
N ASN A 156 -15.12 -15.78 2.56
CA ASN A 156 -15.00 -17.11 3.17
C ASN A 156 -15.08 -17.03 4.70
N ALA A 157 -14.42 -16.05 5.32
CA ALA A 157 -14.47 -15.84 6.76
C ALA A 157 -15.91 -15.53 7.23
N LEU A 158 -16.63 -14.66 6.53
CA LEU A 158 -18.03 -14.34 6.84
C LEU A 158 -18.91 -15.60 6.79
N ALA A 159 -18.79 -16.40 5.73
CA ALA A 159 -19.53 -17.65 5.60
C ALA A 159 -19.25 -18.64 6.74
N LEU A 160 -18.01 -18.70 7.22
CA LEU A 160 -17.64 -19.53 8.37
C LEU A 160 -18.26 -19.01 9.68
N VAL A 161 -18.29 -17.69 9.89
CA VAL A 161 -18.93 -17.07 11.06
C VAL A 161 -20.44 -17.34 11.06
N ASP A 162 -21.10 -17.22 9.91
CA ASP A 162 -22.52 -17.54 9.76
C ASP A 162 -22.82 -19.01 10.08
N ARG A 163 -21.94 -19.90 9.60
CA ARG A 163 -22.04 -21.34 9.89
C ARG A 163 -21.79 -21.64 11.37
N PHE A 164 -20.89 -20.92 12.02
CA PHE A 164 -20.63 -21.03 13.46
C PHE A 164 -21.87 -20.59 14.27
N ALA A 165 -22.45 -19.45 13.92
CA ALA A 165 -23.65 -18.90 14.56
C ALA A 165 -24.84 -19.88 14.47
N SER A 166 -25.11 -20.39 13.26
CA SER A 166 -26.21 -21.32 13.01
C SER A 166 -26.06 -22.64 13.76
N ARG A 167 -24.85 -23.22 13.78
CA ARG A 167 -24.58 -24.45 14.54
C ARG A 167 -24.74 -24.27 16.05
N HIS A 168 -24.34 -23.12 16.59
CA HIS A 168 -24.51 -22.85 18.01
C HIS A 168 -25.99 -22.74 18.40
N ARG A 169 -26.81 -22.03 17.60
CA ARG A 169 -28.26 -21.95 17.79
C ARG A 169 -28.94 -23.32 17.75
N ALA A 170 -28.54 -24.17 16.80
CA ALA A 170 -29.10 -25.52 16.70
C ALA A 170 -28.76 -26.43 17.89
N ARG A 171 -27.63 -26.20 18.56
CA ARG A 171 -27.19 -26.97 19.73
C ARG A 171 -27.71 -26.42 21.06
N ASN A 172 -28.06 -25.14 21.11
CA ASN A 172 -28.50 -24.43 22.32
C ASN A 172 -29.76 -23.62 21.99
N PRO A 173 -30.94 -24.28 21.88
CA PRO A 173 -32.21 -23.63 21.54
C PRO A 173 -32.69 -22.65 22.62
#